data_AF-A0A0S9QRW9-F1
#
_entry.id   AF-A0A0S9QRW9-F1
#
_cell.length_a   1.000
_cell.length_b   1.000
_cell.length_c   1.000
_cell.angle_alpha   90.00
_cell.angle_beta   90.00
_cell.angle_gamma   90.00
#
_symmetry.space_group_name_H-M   'P 1'
#
loop_
_entity.id
_entity.type
_entity.pdbx_description
1 polymer ?
#
loop_
_entity_poly.entity_id
_entity_poly.type
_entity_poly.pdbx_seq_one_letter_code
_entity_poly.pdbx_strand_id
1 'polypeptide(L)'
;MLRARRSAEAGNTARGDLSRLACVPAILAMATRPSAILILCDELVPGLEPFGRRFIQAPICLVTANPDLATRAPGDVTVACGRLDDRRWLRGLARFHGPSLIVDHRRCSEAERAFAFAVLYPMLARGGVYAVPERTGFRARLPALNPSARLLDQRLAALGGGGRRHGGYRMVGKPDAAPASIRLRPAAEIPAPSAISIDAPPYRRALAELVGAPPRIADFAARFSGSEAVPPGARVYRFRDARVFGFALVQVGDALVEESLINRDRGDYLGALTLAPDGTGSVHHTLPHPRRVSGRTVHLWQLWAENYGHWLIECLPRLHVAARAGLLDGAKVTVHAIPAMETVYRDSLAALGIGADRIVWLTQREVVFAELVYPTPITRQPITKSPLVIDSAREIRQRIGPPPEPLAERIYVSRNRNARRRLVNEAEVIAVLAERGYRTVHPETECFARQVQIFAAARFVIGGMGAALSNLAFAEPGVRCLMLTNQDMLDDFFLDLIGLVRGTYVCIHGSSAAPDLGMQSDYAIPIDILRETLDRHGF
;
A
#
# COMPACT_ATOMS: atom_id res chain seq x y z
N MET A 1 2.01 17.41 -34.86
CA MET A 1 2.11 17.33 -36.33
C MET A 1 3.59 17.46 -36.71
N LEU A 2 4.15 16.44 -37.38
CA LEU A 2 5.43 16.44 -38.16
C LEU A 2 6.76 16.59 -37.38
N ARG A 3 7.55 15.50 -37.21
CA ARG A 3 8.67 15.01 -38.09
C ARG A 3 9.93 15.92 -37.99
N ALA A 4 11.17 15.46 -37.88
CA ALA A 4 11.85 14.16 -38.05
C ALA A 4 13.30 14.31 -37.50
N ARG A 5 13.83 13.35 -36.74
CA ARG A 5 14.85 12.35 -37.16
C ARG A 5 16.05 12.88 -37.98
N ARG A 6 17.26 12.70 -37.41
CA ARG A 6 18.52 12.11 -37.95
C ARG A 6 19.67 12.55 -37.02
N SER A 7 20.70 11.80 -36.65
CA SER A 7 21.14 10.39 -36.69
C SER A 7 22.37 10.34 -35.73
N ALA A 8 22.48 9.37 -34.81
CA ALA A 8 23.45 8.25 -34.84
C ALA A 8 24.90 8.70 -35.16
N GLU A 9 25.86 8.55 -34.24
CA GLU A 9 26.75 7.38 -34.03
C GLU A 9 27.69 7.68 -32.81
N ALA A 10 28.35 6.78 -32.09
CA ALA A 10 28.36 5.33 -31.89
C ALA A 10 29.30 5.02 -30.69
N GLY A 11 29.10 3.88 -30.00
CA GLY A 11 30.16 3.22 -29.22
C GLY A 11 29.99 3.08 -27.70
N ASN A 12 29.06 2.24 -27.22
CA ASN A 12 29.37 1.02 -26.45
C ASN A 12 28.09 0.26 -26.08
N THR A 13 28.09 -1.06 -26.32
CA THR A 13 26.91 -1.93 -26.36
C THR A 13 26.48 -2.43 -24.98
N ALA A 14 25.46 -1.81 -24.40
CA ALA A 14 24.51 -2.44 -23.49
C ALA A 14 23.26 -1.54 -23.37
N ARG A 15 22.16 -1.87 -24.06
CA ARG A 15 20.79 -1.41 -23.75
C ARG A 15 19.80 -1.92 -24.79
N GLY A 16 18.81 -2.69 -24.34
CA GLY A 16 17.58 -2.87 -25.08
C GLY A 16 16.84 -1.52 -25.12
N ASP A 17 16.78 -0.91 -26.29
CA ASP A 17 16.01 0.30 -26.53
C ASP A 17 14.51 -0.05 -26.57
N LEU A 18 13.80 0.29 -25.49
CA LEU A 18 12.38 0.01 -25.24
C LEU A 18 11.45 1.12 -25.77
N SER A 19 11.96 2.12 -26.48
CA SER A 19 11.19 3.29 -26.96
C SER A 19 10.15 2.98 -28.05
N ARG A 20 9.97 1.72 -28.46
CA ARG A 20 9.05 1.30 -29.55
C ARG A 20 7.99 0.26 -29.17
N LEU A 21 7.77 -0.02 -27.89
CA LEU A 21 6.58 -0.77 -27.44
C LEU A 21 5.32 0.12 -27.50
N ALA A 22 4.91 0.46 -28.72
CA ALA A 22 3.61 1.05 -29.02
C ALA A 22 2.51 -0.01 -28.88
N CYS A 23 2.11 -0.29 -27.64
CA CYS A 23 0.82 -0.89 -27.24
C CYS A 23 0.45 -0.27 -25.88
N VAL A 24 0.31 1.05 -25.90
CA VAL A 24 0.29 1.92 -24.71
C VAL A 24 -0.98 1.81 -23.85
N PRO A 25 -2.17 1.37 -24.31
CA PRO A 25 -3.30 1.20 -23.37
C PRO A 25 -3.20 -0.06 -22.49
N ALA A 26 -2.78 -1.21 -23.06
CA ALA A 26 -2.78 -2.49 -22.34
C ALA A 26 -1.63 -2.62 -21.33
N ILE A 27 -0.47 -2.03 -21.62
CA ILE A 27 0.69 -2.04 -20.70
C ILE A 27 0.49 -1.02 -19.56
N LEU A 28 -0.13 0.14 -19.83
CA LEU A 28 -0.60 1.04 -18.76
C LEU A 28 -1.75 0.41 -17.95
N ALA A 29 -2.60 -0.41 -18.56
CA ALA A 29 -3.61 -1.20 -17.86
C ALA A 29 -3.00 -2.36 -17.02
N MET A 30 -1.79 -2.83 -17.33
CA MET A 30 -1.08 -3.86 -16.54
C MET A 30 -0.37 -3.26 -15.31
N ALA A 31 0.16 -2.04 -15.42
CA ALA A 31 0.80 -1.31 -14.31
C ALA A 31 -0.18 -0.88 -13.20
N THR A 32 -1.50 -0.96 -13.44
CA THR A 32 -2.57 -0.54 -12.53
C THR A 32 -3.31 -1.70 -11.84
N ARG A 33 -2.88 -2.95 -12.05
CA ARG A 33 -3.57 -4.18 -11.57
C ARG A 33 -2.68 -4.98 -10.60
N PRO A 34 -2.81 -4.84 -9.27
CA PRO A 34 -1.94 -5.55 -8.35
C PRO A 34 -2.55 -6.93 -8.08
N SER A 35 -2.23 -7.80 -9.01
CA SER A 35 -2.43 -9.23 -9.03
C SER A 35 -1.03 -9.83 -9.04
N ALA A 36 -0.78 -10.92 -8.30
CA ALA A 36 0.60 -11.36 -8.08
C ALA A 36 1.32 -11.75 -9.39
N ILE A 37 2.65 -11.71 -9.37
CA ILE A 37 3.49 -12.32 -10.40
C ILE A 37 3.87 -13.71 -9.92
N LEU A 38 3.51 -14.76 -10.66
CA LEU A 38 3.98 -16.12 -10.39
C LEU A 38 5.16 -16.44 -11.29
N ILE A 39 6.26 -16.88 -10.70
CA ILE A 39 7.44 -17.34 -11.42
C ILE A 39 7.64 -18.80 -11.09
N LEU A 40 7.34 -19.69 -12.02
CA LEU A 40 7.62 -21.12 -11.85
C LEU A 40 9.10 -21.34 -12.19
N CYS A 41 9.88 -21.82 -11.23
CA CYS A 41 11.32 -22.06 -11.42
C CYS A 41 11.85 -23.21 -10.53
N ASP A 42 12.94 -23.81 -10.97
CA ASP A 42 13.63 -24.89 -10.25
C ASP A 42 14.91 -24.39 -9.54
N GLU A 43 15.37 -23.19 -9.92
CA GLU A 43 16.54 -22.48 -9.39
C GLU A 43 16.27 -20.95 -9.34
N LEU A 44 17.04 -20.21 -8.54
CA LEU A 44 17.01 -18.74 -8.59
C LEU A 44 17.71 -18.29 -9.86
N VAL A 45 17.01 -17.51 -10.66
CA VAL A 45 17.58 -16.96 -11.90
C VAL A 45 17.90 -15.49 -11.68
N PRO A 46 19.18 -15.10 -11.73
CA PRO A 46 19.58 -13.71 -11.61
C PRO A 46 18.86 -12.84 -12.66
N GLY A 47 18.27 -11.71 -12.24
CA GLY A 47 17.62 -10.77 -13.15
C GLY A 47 16.13 -11.02 -13.41
N LEU A 48 15.56 -12.15 -13.00
CA LEU A 48 14.13 -12.43 -13.15
C LEU A 48 13.26 -11.58 -12.20
N GLU A 49 13.79 -11.21 -11.05
CA GLU A 49 13.18 -10.26 -10.12
C GLU A 49 13.15 -8.83 -10.68
N PRO A 50 14.28 -8.23 -11.16
CA PRO A 50 14.25 -6.97 -11.91
C PRO A 50 13.33 -7.01 -13.14
N PHE A 51 13.27 -8.13 -13.85
CA PHE A 51 12.36 -8.30 -14.99
C PHE A 51 10.89 -8.21 -14.54
N GLY A 52 10.47 -8.96 -13.51
CA GLY A 52 9.11 -8.88 -12.97
C GLY A 52 8.75 -7.47 -12.45
N ARG A 53 9.68 -6.84 -11.71
CA ARG A 53 9.51 -5.47 -11.18
C ARG A 53 9.42 -4.39 -12.27
N ARG A 54 10.01 -4.61 -13.45
CA ARG A 54 9.91 -3.67 -14.59
C ARG A 54 8.51 -3.58 -15.18
N PHE A 55 7.66 -4.59 -14.96
CA PHE A 55 6.29 -4.59 -15.50
C PHE A 55 5.25 -4.13 -14.49
N ILE A 56 5.42 -4.40 -13.18
CA ILE A 56 4.40 -4.12 -12.14
C ILE A 56 5.04 -3.99 -10.74
N GLN A 57 4.56 -3.07 -9.88
CA GLN A 57 4.81 -3.08 -8.42
C GLN A 57 3.95 -4.14 -7.69
N ALA A 58 3.91 -5.37 -8.21
CA ALA A 58 3.11 -6.46 -7.67
C ALA A 58 3.96 -7.44 -6.83
N PRO A 59 3.38 -8.09 -5.82
CA PRO A 59 4.08 -9.12 -5.06
C PRO A 59 4.50 -10.27 -5.98
N ILE A 60 5.75 -10.73 -5.82
CA ILE A 60 6.30 -11.86 -6.56
C ILE A 60 6.18 -13.12 -5.70
N CYS A 61 5.73 -14.21 -6.32
CA CYS A 61 5.74 -15.54 -5.73
C CYS A 61 6.54 -16.48 -6.64
N LEU A 62 7.64 -17.03 -6.11
CA LEU A 62 8.36 -18.13 -6.74
C LEU A 62 7.60 -19.42 -6.46
N VAL A 63 7.34 -20.18 -7.51
CA VAL A 63 6.60 -21.43 -7.45
C VAL A 63 7.55 -22.55 -7.84
N THR A 64 7.82 -23.47 -6.92
CA THR A 64 8.89 -24.45 -7.10
C THR A 64 8.55 -25.80 -6.47
N ALA A 65 9.19 -26.86 -6.95
CA ALA A 65 9.23 -28.16 -6.27
C ALA A 65 10.49 -28.33 -5.40
N ASN A 66 11.42 -27.37 -5.44
CA ASN A 66 12.68 -27.42 -4.70
C ASN A 66 12.54 -26.68 -3.36
N PRO A 67 12.55 -27.37 -2.21
CA PRO A 67 12.40 -26.72 -0.91
C PRO A 67 13.57 -25.79 -0.56
N ASP A 68 14.76 -26.01 -1.11
CA ASP A 68 15.97 -25.21 -0.83
C ASP A 68 15.94 -23.82 -1.47
N LEU A 69 14.93 -23.53 -2.29
CA LEU A 69 14.70 -22.21 -2.86
C LEU A 69 14.15 -21.22 -1.82
N ALA A 70 13.42 -21.72 -0.81
CA ALA A 70 12.84 -20.88 0.23
C ALA A 70 13.91 -20.17 1.08
N THR A 71 15.04 -20.83 1.34
CA THR A 71 16.15 -20.29 2.14
C THR A 71 17.03 -19.31 1.38
N ARG A 72 16.97 -19.33 0.04
CA ARG A 72 17.82 -18.51 -0.84
C ARG A 72 17.08 -17.32 -1.45
N ALA A 73 15.75 -17.32 -1.40
CA ALA A 73 14.95 -16.26 -1.99
C ALA A 73 15.18 -14.91 -1.28
N PRO A 74 15.15 -13.78 -2.01
CA PRO A 74 15.17 -12.46 -1.41
C PRO A 74 14.02 -12.30 -0.40
N GLY A 75 14.25 -11.55 0.68
CA GLY A 75 13.28 -11.42 1.78
C GLY A 75 11.96 -10.74 1.40
N ASP A 76 11.88 -10.10 0.24
CA ASP A 76 10.67 -9.46 -0.29
C ASP A 76 9.95 -10.30 -1.36
N VAL A 77 10.36 -11.55 -1.54
CA VAL A 77 9.73 -12.51 -2.45
C VAL A 77 9.15 -13.68 -1.66
N THR A 78 7.91 -14.05 -1.97
CA THR A 78 7.27 -15.24 -1.37
C THR A 78 7.66 -16.50 -2.15
N VAL A 79 7.81 -17.63 -1.46
CA VAL A 79 8.09 -18.92 -2.09
C VAL A 79 6.96 -19.91 -1.76
N ALA A 80 6.33 -20.45 -2.80
CA ALA A 80 5.38 -21.54 -2.71
C ALA A 80 6.04 -22.84 -3.17
N CYS A 81 6.35 -23.73 -2.22
CA CYS A 81 6.90 -25.04 -2.50
C CYS A 81 5.78 -26.09 -2.61
N GLY A 82 5.77 -26.86 -3.70
CA GLY A 82 4.83 -27.95 -3.89
C GLY A 82 4.93 -28.63 -5.24
N ARG A 83 4.01 -29.55 -5.48
CA ARG A 83 4.00 -30.42 -6.67
C ARG A 83 3.45 -29.67 -7.88
N LEU A 84 4.33 -29.34 -8.83
CA LEU A 84 3.98 -28.63 -10.05
C LEU A 84 3.21 -29.47 -11.08
N ASP A 85 3.10 -30.78 -10.86
CA ASP A 85 2.25 -31.72 -11.60
C ASP A 85 0.88 -31.92 -10.92
N ASP A 86 0.65 -31.31 -9.75
CA ASP A 86 -0.63 -31.36 -9.05
C ASP A 86 -1.55 -30.21 -9.52
N ARG A 87 -2.61 -30.58 -10.24
CA ARG A 87 -3.64 -29.66 -10.73
C ARG A 87 -4.35 -28.91 -9.59
N ARG A 88 -4.68 -29.59 -8.49
CA ARG A 88 -5.41 -29.00 -7.37
C ARG A 88 -4.53 -27.97 -6.66
N TRP A 89 -3.27 -28.29 -6.47
CA TRP A 89 -2.29 -27.39 -5.87
C TRP A 89 -2.07 -26.13 -6.72
N LEU A 90 -1.76 -26.28 -8.02
CA LEU A 90 -1.59 -25.15 -8.94
C LEU A 90 -2.82 -24.25 -9.02
N ARG A 91 -4.03 -24.82 -9.07
CA ARG A 91 -5.28 -24.05 -9.06
C ARG A 91 -5.49 -23.31 -7.74
N GLY A 92 -5.21 -23.97 -6.62
CA GLY A 92 -5.31 -23.38 -5.28
C GLY A 92 -4.38 -22.18 -5.15
N LEU A 93 -3.12 -22.35 -5.56
CA LEU A 93 -2.10 -21.30 -5.59
C LEU A 93 -2.53 -20.12 -6.47
N ALA A 94 -2.91 -20.38 -7.73
CA ALA A 94 -3.34 -19.33 -8.65
C ALA A 94 -4.62 -18.61 -8.17
N ARG A 95 -5.56 -19.33 -7.53
CA ARG A 95 -6.75 -18.71 -6.93
C ARG A 95 -6.39 -17.84 -5.72
N PHE A 96 -5.41 -18.26 -4.93
CA PHE A 96 -4.96 -17.51 -3.76
C PHE A 96 -4.25 -16.21 -4.16
N HIS A 97 -3.44 -16.25 -5.21
CA HIS A 97 -2.63 -15.11 -5.65
C HIS A 97 -3.30 -14.23 -6.72
N GLY A 98 -4.24 -14.79 -7.49
CA GLY A 98 -4.93 -14.13 -8.60
C GLY A 98 -3.96 -13.48 -9.58
N PRO A 99 -3.15 -14.23 -10.35
CA PRO A 99 -2.00 -13.67 -11.03
C PRO A 99 -2.34 -12.88 -12.30
N SER A 100 -1.64 -11.77 -12.54
CA SER A 100 -1.71 -11.01 -13.80
C SER A 100 -0.55 -11.33 -14.75
N LEU A 101 0.54 -11.87 -14.21
CA LEU A 101 1.69 -12.36 -14.97
C LEU A 101 2.11 -13.73 -14.43
N ILE A 102 2.28 -14.68 -15.32
CA ILE A 102 2.89 -15.98 -15.00
C ILE A 102 4.10 -16.16 -15.91
N VAL A 103 5.25 -16.44 -15.32
CA VAL A 103 6.48 -16.78 -16.04
C VAL A 103 6.85 -18.21 -15.70
N ASP A 104 6.78 -19.12 -16.66
CA ASP A 104 7.21 -20.51 -16.47
C ASP A 104 8.65 -20.67 -16.94
N HIS A 105 9.61 -20.48 -16.05
CA HIS A 105 11.05 -20.55 -16.33
C HIS A 105 11.65 -21.93 -16.03
N ARG A 106 10.84 -22.93 -15.68
CA ARG A 106 11.34 -24.27 -15.31
C ARG A 106 12.12 -24.93 -16.44
N ARG A 107 13.16 -25.69 -16.10
CA ARG A 107 13.89 -26.55 -17.03
C ARG A 107 13.17 -27.90 -17.13
N CYS A 108 11.97 -27.89 -17.69
CA CYS A 108 11.08 -29.05 -17.79
C CYS A 108 10.81 -29.48 -19.23
N SER A 109 10.15 -30.63 -19.38
CA SER A 109 9.62 -31.10 -20.66
C SER A 109 8.48 -30.19 -21.16
N GLU A 110 8.24 -30.20 -22.48
CA GLU A 110 7.11 -29.46 -23.08
C GLU A 110 5.76 -29.97 -22.56
N ALA A 111 5.65 -31.25 -22.19
CA ALA A 111 4.43 -31.83 -21.63
C ALA A 111 4.10 -31.26 -20.24
N GLU A 112 5.11 -31.13 -19.37
CA GLU A 112 4.96 -30.51 -18.03
C GLU A 112 4.63 -29.02 -18.13
N ARG A 113 5.23 -28.33 -19.10
CA ARG A 113 4.92 -26.92 -19.41
C ARG A 113 3.49 -26.76 -19.93
N ALA A 114 3.08 -27.59 -20.87
CA ALA A 114 1.72 -27.61 -21.41
C ALA A 114 0.68 -27.94 -20.33
N PHE A 115 1.01 -28.84 -19.39
CA PHE A 115 0.18 -29.13 -18.23
C PHE A 115 -0.02 -27.89 -17.36
N ALA A 116 1.07 -27.25 -16.90
CA ALA A 116 0.98 -26.06 -16.06
C ALA A 116 0.21 -24.93 -16.77
N PHE A 117 0.50 -24.69 -18.04
CA PHE A 117 -0.22 -23.70 -18.86
C PHE A 117 -1.73 -23.96 -18.90
N ALA A 118 -2.16 -25.19 -19.17
CA ALA A 118 -3.59 -25.54 -19.21
C ALA A 118 -4.30 -25.40 -17.86
N VAL A 119 -3.56 -25.51 -16.75
CA VAL A 119 -4.10 -25.34 -15.40
C VAL A 119 -4.15 -23.86 -14.99
N LEU A 120 -3.10 -23.10 -15.31
CA LEU A 120 -2.87 -21.75 -14.80
C LEU A 120 -3.43 -20.65 -15.72
N TYR A 121 -3.41 -20.80 -17.04
CA TYR A 121 -3.94 -19.79 -17.98
C TYR A 121 -5.43 -19.48 -17.75
N PRO A 122 -6.32 -20.45 -17.46
CA PRO A 122 -7.70 -20.15 -17.09
C PRO A 122 -7.83 -19.33 -15.79
N MET A 123 -6.84 -19.40 -14.90
CA MET A 123 -6.79 -18.68 -13.62
C MET A 123 -6.16 -17.29 -13.73
N LEU A 124 -5.35 -17.05 -14.77
CA LEU A 124 -4.73 -15.76 -15.08
C LEU A 124 -5.80 -14.64 -15.15
N ALA A 125 -5.50 -13.46 -14.63
CA ALA A 125 -6.36 -12.30 -14.76
C ALA A 125 -6.63 -11.99 -16.25
N ARG A 126 -7.83 -11.52 -16.57
CA ARG A 126 -8.17 -11.01 -17.91
C ARG A 126 -7.23 -9.85 -18.25
N GLY A 127 -6.76 -9.79 -19.49
CA GLY A 127 -5.66 -8.90 -19.91
C GLY A 127 -4.28 -9.27 -19.39
N GLY A 128 -4.16 -10.32 -18.58
CA GLY A 128 -2.89 -10.82 -18.06
C GLY A 128 -2.07 -11.57 -19.10
N VAL A 129 -0.82 -11.89 -18.75
CA VAL A 129 0.14 -12.53 -19.66
C VAL A 129 0.72 -13.82 -19.06
N TYR A 130 0.83 -14.86 -19.89
CA TYR A 130 1.61 -16.05 -19.60
C TYR A 130 2.85 -16.08 -20.50
N ALA A 131 4.04 -16.20 -19.90
CA ALA A 131 5.33 -16.19 -20.60
C ALA A 131 6.09 -17.52 -20.39
N VAL A 132 6.68 -18.03 -21.47
CA VAL A 132 7.56 -19.21 -21.46
C VAL A 132 8.85 -18.90 -22.22
N PRO A 133 10.03 -19.33 -21.74
CA PRO A 133 11.28 -19.16 -22.47
C PRO A 133 11.23 -19.78 -23.86
N GLU A 134 11.79 -19.08 -24.83
CA GLU A 134 12.04 -19.57 -26.18
C GLU A 134 13.32 -20.39 -26.15
N ARG A 135 13.28 -21.65 -26.59
CA ARG A 135 14.50 -22.44 -26.75
C ARG A 135 15.34 -21.81 -27.86
N THR A 136 16.55 -21.33 -27.54
CA THR A 136 17.54 -20.90 -28.52
C THR A 136 18.44 -22.09 -28.91
N GLY A 137 18.66 -22.31 -30.21
CA GLY A 137 19.57 -23.34 -30.74
C GLY A 137 18.98 -24.27 -31.82
N PHE A 138 19.84 -25.09 -32.45
CA PHE A 138 19.51 -25.98 -33.58
C PHE A 138 18.30 -26.91 -33.33
N ARG A 139 18.10 -27.35 -32.08
CA ARG A 139 16.95 -28.18 -31.66
C ARG A 139 15.60 -27.44 -31.70
N ALA A 140 15.58 -26.10 -31.69
CA ALA A 140 14.36 -25.29 -31.80
C ALA A 140 13.80 -25.23 -33.24
N ARG A 141 14.52 -25.77 -34.24
CA ARG A 141 14.06 -25.91 -35.63
C ARG A 141 13.41 -27.27 -35.92
N LEU A 142 13.43 -28.22 -34.98
CA LEU A 142 12.73 -29.50 -35.05
C LEU A 142 11.30 -29.56 -34.44
N PRO A 143 10.61 -28.46 -34.03
CA PRO A 143 9.39 -28.53 -33.21
C PRO A 143 8.20 -29.12 -33.99
N ALA A 144 8.29 -29.19 -35.32
CA ALA A 144 7.31 -29.86 -36.14
C ALA A 144 7.23 -31.38 -35.89
N LEU A 145 8.18 -32.05 -35.22
CA LEU A 145 8.17 -33.52 -35.04
C LEU A 145 7.89 -33.99 -33.60
N ASN A 146 7.93 -33.12 -32.59
CA ASN A 146 7.68 -33.52 -31.20
C ASN A 146 6.18 -33.36 -30.83
N PRO A 147 5.46 -34.45 -30.48
CA PRO A 147 4.05 -34.38 -30.11
C PRO A 147 3.75 -33.41 -28.96
N SER A 148 4.66 -33.26 -28.01
CA SER A 148 4.49 -32.36 -26.86
C SER A 148 4.64 -30.88 -27.24
N ALA A 149 5.53 -30.57 -28.20
CA ALA A 149 5.67 -29.21 -28.73
C ALA A 149 4.45 -28.82 -29.56
N ARG A 150 3.96 -29.72 -30.42
CA ARG A 150 2.69 -29.53 -31.15
C ARG A 150 1.51 -29.34 -30.18
N LEU A 151 1.47 -30.10 -29.09
CA LEU A 151 0.43 -29.97 -28.08
C LEU A 151 0.47 -28.61 -27.37
N LEU A 152 1.66 -28.11 -27.03
CA LEU A 152 1.81 -26.76 -26.47
C LEU A 152 1.39 -25.71 -27.50
N ASP A 153 1.86 -25.79 -28.74
CA ASP A 153 1.48 -24.86 -29.81
C ASP A 153 -0.03 -24.86 -30.08
N GLN A 154 -0.66 -26.04 -30.12
CA GLN A 154 -2.12 -26.19 -30.22
C GLN A 154 -2.84 -25.57 -29.03
N ARG A 155 -2.35 -25.76 -27.80
CA ARG A 155 -2.95 -25.14 -26.60
C ARG A 155 -2.80 -23.62 -26.60
N LEU A 156 -1.66 -23.11 -27.05
CA LEU A 156 -1.43 -21.66 -27.18
C LEU A 156 -2.34 -21.06 -28.27
N ALA A 157 -2.49 -21.75 -29.41
CA ALA A 157 -3.36 -21.32 -30.50
C ALA A 157 -4.85 -21.41 -30.13
N ALA A 158 -5.28 -22.49 -29.47
CA ALA A 158 -6.69 -22.73 -29.11
C ALA A 158 -7.25 -21.72 -28.09
N LEU A 159 -6.40 -21.03 -27.33
CA LEU A 159 -6.83 -20.07 -26.31
C LEU A 159 -7.00 -18.64 -26.84
N GLY A 160 -6.83 -18.41 -28.16
CA GLY A 160 -7.22 -17.17 -28.83
C GLY A 160 -6.42 -15.92 -28.45
N GLY A 161 -5.38 -16.07 -27.62
CA GLY A 161 -4.47 -14.99 -27.27
C GLY A 161 -3.51 -14.68 -28.43
N GLY A 162 -3.31 -13.41 -28.75
CA GLY A 162 -2.31 -13.00 -29.74
C GLY A 162 -0.90 -13.38 -29.26
N GLY A 163 -0.35 -14.49 -29.78
CA GLY A 163 0.99 -14.94 -29.47
C GLY A 163 2.04 -13.94 -29.94
N ARG A 164 2.86 -13.42 -29.02
CA ARG A 164 3.96 -12.49 -29.35
C ARG A 164 5.28 -13.07 -28.85
N ARG A 165 6.38 -12.71 -29.51
CA ARG A 165 7.74 -13.09 -29.11
C ARG A 165 8.49 -11.84 -28.65
N HIS A 166 9.12 -11.91 -27.50
CA HIS A 166 9.89 -10.78 -26.96
C HIS A 166 10.98 -11.26 -26.00
N GLY A 167 12.21 -10.77 -26.17
CA GLY A 167 13.30 -10.98 -25.22
C GLY A 167 13.64 -12.45 -24.94
N GLY A 168 13.48 -13.35 -25.91
CA GLY A 168 13.68 -14.79 -25.71
C GLY A 168 12.54 -15.48 -24.96
N TYR A 169 11.35 -14.88 -24.91
CA TYR A 169 10.12 -15.48 -24.40
C TYR A 169 9.03 -15.51 -25.45
N ARG A 170 8.25 -16.59 -25.45
CA ARG A 170 6.94 -16.65 -26.08
C ARG A 170 5.89 -16.25 -25.06
N MET A 171 5.03 -15.32 -25.45
CA MET A 171 4.02 -14.71 -24.58
C MET A 171 2.62 -14.96 -25.14
N VAL A 172 1.68 -15.29 -24.26
CA VAL A 172 0.26 -15.41 -24.59
C VAL A 172 -0.54 -14.52 -23.65
N GLY A 173 -1.21 -13.52 -24.24
CA GLY A 173 -2.13 -12.66 -23.52
C GLY A 173 -3.49 -13.34 -23.32
N LYS A 174 -4.15 -13.04 -22.21
CA LYS A 174 -5.56 -13.39 -22.01
C LYS A 174 -6.43 -12.22 -22.46
N PRO A 175 -7.52 -12.46 -23.21
CA PRO A 175 -8.44 -11.39 -23.59
C PRO A 175 -8.91 -10.58 -22.38
N ASP A 176 -9.12 -9.28 -22.58
CA ASP A 176 -9.63 -8.39 -21.54
C ASP A 176 -11.06 -8.75 -21.10
N ALA A 177 -11.43 -8.23 -19.94
CA ALA A 177 -12.80 -8.29 -19.45
C ALA A 177 -13.64 -7.22 -20.14
N ALA A 178 -14.85 -7.59 -20.56
CA ALA A 178 -15.86 -6.59 -20.83
C ALA A 178 -16.14 -5.80 -19.53
N PRO A 179 -16.18 -4.48 -19.58
CA PRO A 179 -16.50 -3.68 -18.42
C PRO A 179 -17.93 -3.96 -17.94
N ALA A 180 -18.12 -4.04 -16.64
CA ALA A 180 -19.44 -4.11 -16.01
C ALA A 180 -19.93 -2.69 -15.72
N SER A 181 -21.19 -2.40 -16.07
CA SER A 181 -21.82 -1.13 -15.71
C SER A 181 -21.99 -1.02 -14.19
N ILE A 182 -21.81 0.20 -13.69
CA ILE A 182 -22.01 0.54 -12.28
C ILE A 182 -22.66 1.92 -12.17
N ARG A 183 -23.17 2.20 -10.98
CA ARG A 183 -23.65 3.52 -10.59
C ARG A 183 -23.10 3.89 -9.21
N LEU A 184 -22.58 5.09 -9.08
CA LEU A 184 -22.19 5.66 -7.79
C LEU A 184 -23.45 5.84 -6.92
N ARG A 185 -23.41 5.34 -5.69
CA ARG A 185 -24.49 5.52 -4.72
C ARG A 185 -23.90 5.76 -3.32
N PRO A 186 -24.46 6.69 -2.52
CA PRO A 186 -24.21 6.75 -1.09
C PRO A 186 -24.49 5.40 -0.44
N ALA A 187 -23.66 4.99 0.54
CA ALA A 187 -23.85 3.72 1.23
C ALA A 187 -25.25 3.57 1.85
N ALA A 188 -25.86 4.67 2.28
CA ALA A 188 -27.21 4.72 2.86
C ALA A 188 -28.33 4.37 1.86
N GLU A 189 -28.10 4.51 0.55
CA GLU A 189 -29.09 4.22 -0.49
C GLU A 189 -28.99 2.79 -1.02
N ILE A 190 -27.96 2.04 -0.62
CA ILE A 190 -27.76 0.65 -1.02
C ILE A 190 -28.58 -0.25 -0.10
N PRO A 191 -29.39 -1.20 -0.62
CA PRO A 191 -30.18 -2.10 0.20
C PRO A 191 -29.33 -2.89 1.21
N ALA A 192 -29.42 -2.48 2.48
CA ALA A 192 -28.68 -3.03 3.61
C ALA A 192 -29.42 -2.75 4.93
N PRO A 193 -29.13 -3.46 6.02
CA PRO A 193 -29.58 -3.05 7.35
C PRO A 193 -29.16 -1.61 7.66
N SER A 194 -29.96 -0.89 8.45
CA SER A 194 -29.69 0.49 8.85
C SER A 194 -28.26 0.66 9.39
N ALA A 195 -27.61 1.73 8.96
CA ALA A 195 -26.27 2.06 9.40
C ALA A 195 -26.27 2.41 10.88
N ILE A 196 -25.21 2.00 11.57
CA ILE A 196 -24.95 2.45 12.94
C ILE A 196 -24.03 3.67 12.84
N SER A 197 -24.47 4.81 13.36
CA SER A 197 -23.70 6.05 13.35
C SER A 197 -22.93 6.19 14.66
N ILE A 198 -21.64 6.50 14.57
CA ILE A 198 -20.78 6.79 15.72
C ILE A 198 -20.51 8.29 15.71
N ASP A 199 -20.81 8.95 16.83
CA ASP A 199 -20.60 10.38 16.95
C ASP A 199 -19.10 10.73 16.90
N ALA A 200 -18.78 11.79 16.17
CA ALA A 200 -17.44 12.31 15.97
C ALA A 200 -17.54 13.85 15.86
N PRO A 201 -17.33 14.58 16.97
CA PRO A 201 -17.57 16.01 16.99
C PRO A 201 -16.55 16.77 16.13
N PRO A 202 -16.90 17.99 15.66
CA PRO A 202 -15.91 18.93 15.15
C PRO A 202 -14.82 19.23 16.18
N TYR A 203 -13.66 19.64 15.69
CA TYR A 203 -12.52 20.03 16.53
C TYR A 203 -11.80 21.21 15.93
N ARG A 204 -11.00 21.89 16.76
CA ARG A 204 -10.14 22.99 16.31
C ARG A 204 -8.74 22.47 16.03
N ARG A 205 -8.20 22.80 14.86
CA ARG A 205 -6.81 22.47 14.51
C ARG A 205 -5.83 23.25 15.39
N ALA A 206 -4.63 22.72 15.55
CA ALA A 206 -3.55 23.44 16.20
C ALA A 206 -3.16 24.69 15.39
N LEU A 207 -2.54 25.65 16.07
CA LEU A 207 -1.84 26.74 15.40
C LEU A 207 -0.52 26.21 14.86
N ALA A 208 -0.25 26.51 13.59
CA ALA A 208 1.00 26.18 12.94
C ALA A 208 2.01 27.31 13.12
N GLU A 209 3.13 27.01 13.79
CA GLU A 209 4.31 27.88 13.86
C GLU A 209 5.38 27.34 12.90
N LEU A 210 5.62 28.04 11.80
CA LEU A 210 6.54 27.58 10.75
C LEU A 210 7.77 28.47 10.67
N VAL A 211 8.95 27.88 10.76
CA VAL A 211 10.25 28.56 10.68
C VAL A 211 10.95 28.17 9.39
N GLY A 212 11.34 29.14 8.58
CA GLY A 212 12.05 28.90 7.30
C GLY A 212 11.17 28.36 6.16
N ALA A 213 9.84 28.28 6.35
CA ALA A 213 8.93 27.77 5.32
C ALA A 213 8.84 28.73 4.13
N PRO A 214 8.93 28.24 2.87
CA PRO A 214 8.66 29.07 1.71
C PRO A 214 7.23 29.61 1.68
N PRO A 215 6.95 30.74 1.02
CA PRO A 215 5.62 31.35 0.98
C PRO A 215 4.50 30.39 0.59
N ARG A 216 4.73 29.54 -0.43
CA ARG A 216 3.75 28.52 -0.86
C ARG A 216 3.34 27.56 0.25
N ILE A 217 4.28 27.17 1.11
CA ILE A 217 4.03 26.25 2.21
C ILE A 217 3.32 26.98 3.36
N ALA A 218 3.79 28.18 3.70
CA ALA A 218 3.17 29.03 4.71
C ALA A 218 1.71 29.37 4.37
N ASP A 219 1.44 29.80 3.13
CA ASP A 219 0.10 30.12 2.64
C ASP A 219 -0.83 28.89 2.65
N PHE A 220 -0.29 27.70 2.40
CA PHE A 220 -1.05 26.46 2.45
C PHE A 220 -1.43 26.12 3.91
N ALA A 221 -0.47 26.14 4.83
CA ALA A 221 -0.72 25.85 6.25
C ALA A 221 -1.68 26.88 6.88
N ALA A 222 -1.58 28.15 6.50
CA ALA A 222 -2.43 29.24 7.00
C ALA A 222 -3.93 29.00 6.71
N ARG A 223 -4.29 28.25 5.67
CA ARG A 223 -5.69 27.87 5.36
C ARG A 223 -6.30 26.97 6.43
N PHE A 224 -5.48 26.23 7.17
CA PHE A 224 -5.93 25.22 8.13
C PHE A 224 -5.52 25.53 9.57
N SER A 225 -4.44 26.27 9.79
CA SER A 225 -3.96 26.69 11.11
C SER A 225 -5.08 27.32 11.94
N GLY A 226 -5.35 26.75 13.12
CA GLY A 226 -6.38 27.26 14.05
C GLY A 226 -7.83 27.18 13.57
N SER A 227 -8.10 26.62 12.38
CA SER A 227 -9.44 26.47 11.80
C SER A 227 -10.24 25.36 12.46
N GLU A 228 -11.57 25.41 12.30
CA GLU A 228 -12.45 24.28 12.64
C GLU A 228 -12.37 23.18 11.57
N ALA A 229 -12.45 21.93 12.02
CA ALA A 229 -12.44 20.74 11.21
C ALA A 229 -13.71 19.92 11.49
N VAL A 230 -14.45 19.59 10.43
CA VAL A 230 -15.58 18.67 10.50
C VAL A 230 -15.16 17.33 9.89
N PRO A 231 -15.04 16.26 10.68
CA PRO A 231 -14.62 14.96 10.16
C PRO A 231 -15.71 14.33 9.29
N PRO A 232 -15.35 13.37 8.41
CA PRO A 232 -16.33 12.53 7.75
C PRO A 232 -17.21 11.79 8.77
N GLY A 233 -18.49 11.60 8.43
CA GLY A 233 -19.40 10.83 9.28
C GLY A 233 -18.93 9.39 9.45
N ALA A 234 -18.75 8.95 10.70
CA ALA A 234 -18.39 7.59 11.04
C ALA A 234 -19.65 6.72 11.08
N ARG A 235 -19.85 5.88 10.07
CA ARG A 235 -21.00 4.99 9.93
C ARG A 235 -20.53 3.57 9.66
N VAL A 236 -21.27 2.59 10.16
CA VAL A 236 -20.98 1.18 9.90
C VAL A 236 -22.15 0.53 9.16
N TYR A 237 -21.86 0.06 7.95
CA TYR A 237 -22.80 -0.66 7.09
C TYR A 237 -22.50 -2.15 7.07
N ARG A 238 -23.51 -2.96 6.73
CA ARG A 238 -23.37 -4.40 6.50
C ARG A 238 -23.87 -4.75 5.11
N PHE A 239 -22.96 -5.14 4.24
CA PHE A 239 -23.29 -5.51 2.87
C PHE A 239 -23.12 -7.01 2.67
N ARG A 240 -24.08 -7.63 1.98
CA ARG A 240 -23.96 -9.01 1.52
C ARG A 240 -23.40 -9.04 0.11
N ASP A 241 -22.62 -10.07 -0.20
CA ASP A 241 -22.00 -10.28 -1.51
C ASP A 241 -21.23 -9.05 -2.04
N ALA A 242 -20.64 -8.29 -1.12
CA ALA A 242 -19.89 -7.09 -1.45
C ALA A 242 -18.55 -7.46 -2.08
N ARG A 243 -18.19 -6.78 -3.16
CA ARG A 243 -16.90 -6.90 -3.82
C ARG A 243 -16.03 -5.72 -3.43
N VAL A 244 -14.85 -6.01 -2.90
CA VAL A 244 -13.81 -4.99 -2.69
C VAL A 244 -12.76 -5.14 -3.77
N PHE A 245 -12.40 -4.06 -4.45
CA PHE A 245 -11.43 -4.12 -5.54
C PHE A 245 -10.52 -2.87 -5.65
N GLY A 246 -9.44 -2.98 -6.43
CA GLY A 246 -8.55 -1.87 -6.76
C GLY A 246 -7.69 -1.43 -5.58
N PHE A 247 -7.98 -0.27 -4.99
CA PHE A 247 -7.32 0.27 -3.80
C PHE A 247 -8.32 0.45 -2.64
N ALA A 248 -9.14 -0.58 -2.37
CA ALA A 248 -10.26 -0.58 -1.44
C ALA A 248 -11.57 0.11 -1.91
N LEU A 249 -11.93 -0.01 -3.19
CA LEU A 249 -13.30 0.33 -3.65
C LEU A 249 -14.28 -0.71 -3.17
N VAL A 250 -15.48 -0.31 -2.77
CA VAL A 250 -16.55 -1.23 -2.38
C VAL A 250 -17.66 -1.17 -3.41
N GLN A 251 -18.06 -2.32 -3.93
CA GLN A 251 -19.20 -2.50 -4.83
C GLN A 251 -20.19 -3.51 -4.26
N VAL A 252 -21.48 -3.22 -4.39
CA VAL A 252 -22.59 -4.10 -4.00
C VAL A 252 -23.59 -4.14 -5.16
N GLY A 253 -23.71 -5.28 -5.83
CA GLY A 253 -24.48 -5.35 -7.08
C GLY A 253 -23.91 -4.41 -8.15
N ASP A 254 -24.75 -3.51 -8.67
CA ASP A 254 -24.35 -2.45 -9.60
C ASP A 254 -23.89 -1.16 -8.90
N ALA A 255 -24.03 -1.06 -7.57
CA ALA A 255 -23.71 0.14 -6.83
C ALA A 255 -22.22 0.18 -6.46
N LEU A 256 -21.53 1.26 -6.84
CA LEU A 256 -20.24 1.65 -6.28
C LEU A 256 -20.49 2.53 -5.07
N VAL A 257 -19.97 2.13 -3.90
CA VAL A 257 -20.17 2.86 -2.64
C VAL A 257 -19.38 4.16 -2.67
N GLU A 258 -20.07 5.30 -2.60
CA GLU A 258 -19.46 6.62 -2.73
C GLU A 258 -18.40 6.91 -1.66
N GLU A 259 -18.64 6.50 -0.42
CA GLU A 259 -17.70 6.70 0.68
C GLU A 259 -16.35 5.99 0.44
N SER A 260 -16.30 4.97 -0.42
CA SER A 260 -15.05 4.30 -0.78
C SER A 260 -14.16 5.13 -1.71
N LEU A 261 -14.65 6.27 -2.22
CA LEU A 261 -13.91 7.22 -3.06
C LEU A 261 -13.39 8.44 -2.29
N ILE A 262 -13.72 8.61 -1.01
CA ILE A 262 -13.47 9.86 -0.25
C ILE A 262 -12.02 10.36 -0.26
N ASN A 263 -11.05 9.44 -0.35
CA ASN A 263 -9.61 9.76 -0.39
C ASN A 263 -9.00 9.49 -1.77
N ARG A 264 -9.77 9.73 -2.83
CA ARG A 264 -9.32 9.58 -4.21
C ARG A 264 -9.63 10.81 -5.03
N ASP A 265 -8.74 11.09 -5.96
CA ASP A 265 -9.03 12.04 -7.02
C ASP A 265 -10.14 11.45 -7.92
N ARG A 266 -11.22 12.23 -8.12
CA ARG A 266 -12.33 11.87 -9.01
C ARG A 266 -12.00 12.18 -10.47
N GLY A 267 -10.92 12.91 -10.73
CA GLY A 267 -10.58 13.48 -12.05
C GLY A 267 -9.91 12.54 -13.06
N ASP A 268 -9.27 11.45 -12.61
CA ASP A 268 -8.46 10.60 -13.49
C ASP A 268 -8.78 9.10 -13.35
N TYR A 269 -8.68 8.40 -14.47
CA TYR A 269 -8.80 6.96 -14.62
C TYR A 269 -8.20 6.19 -13.41
N LEU A 270 -9.06 5.62 -12.56
CA LEU A 270 -8.66 4.86 -11.35
C LEU A 270 -8.22 3.42 -11.67
N GLY A 271 -7.57 3.21 -12.82
CA GLY A 271 -7.02 1.94 -13.27
C GLY A 271 -8.04 0.96 -13.85
N ALA A 272 -9.10 0.68 -13.08
CA ALA A 272 -10.15 -0.29 -13.43
C ALA A 272 -11.56 0.32 -13.41
N LEU A 273 -11.68 1.64 -13.22
CA LEU A 273 -12.95 2.33 -12.99
C LEU A 273 -13.00 3.59 -13.86
N THR A 274 -14.11 3.77 -14.56
CA THR A 274 -14.49 5.00 -15.25
C THR A 274 -15.80 5.48 -14.67
N LEU A 275 -15.87 6.76 -14.27
CA LEU A 275 -17.08 7.41 -13.77
C LEU A 275 -17.33 8.69 -14.55
N ALA A 276 -18.58 8.88 -14.97
CA ALA A 276 -19.07 10.13 -15.53
C ALA A 276 -19.56 11.06 -14.41
N PRO A 277 -19.69 12.38 -14.68
CA PRO A 277 -20.18 13.35 -13.69
C PRO A 277 -21.58 13.05 -13.14
N ASP A 278 -22.41 12.33 -13.88
CA ASP A 278 -23.76 11.90 -13.47
C ASP A 278 -23.76 10.67 -12.54
N GLY A 279 -22.57 10.17 -12.17
CA GLY A 279 -22.39 9.00 -11.32
C GLY A 279 -22.54 7.66 -12.04
N THR A 280 -22.85 7.63 -13.34
CA THR A 280 -22.80 6.39 -14.13
C THR A 280 -21.36 6.03 -14.47
N GLY A 281 -21.08 4.73 -14.62
CA GLY A 281 -19.73 4.33 -14.92
C GLY A 281 -19.59 2.87 -15.31
N SER A 282 -18.34 2.44 -15.40
CA SER A 282 -18.02 1.06 -15.67
C SER A 282 -16.76 0.63 -14.93
N VAL A 283 -16.69 -0.67 -14.62
CA VAL A 283 -15.59 -1.29 -13.89
C VAL A 283 -15.07 -2.52 -14.63
N HIS A 284 -13.75 -2.63 -14.71
CA HIS A 284 -13.05 -3.79 -15.27
C HIS A 284 -12.62 -4.74 -14.15
N HIS A 285 -13.46 -5.74 -13.87
CA HIS A 285 -13.09 -6.86 -13.01
C HIS A 285 -12.22 -7.85 -13.77
N THR A 286 -11.03 -8.13 -13.24
CA THR A 286 -10.00 -8.85 -14.00
C THR A 286 -9.81 -10.28 -13.52
N LEU A 287 -10.11 -10.56 -12.25
CA LEU A 287 -10.00 -11.91 -11.73
C LEU A 287 -11.19 -12.75 -12.19
N PRO A 288 -10.98 -13.85 -12.94
CA PRO A 288 -12.08 -14.74 -13.33
C PRO A 288 -12.69 -15.46 -12.12
N HIS A 289 -11.90 -15.68 -11.08
CA HIS A 289 -12.30 -16.38 -9.86
C HIS A 289 -11.77 -15.62 -8.63
N PRO A 290 -12.32 -14.44 -8.30
CA PRO A 290 -11.86 -13.70 -7.13
C PRO A 290 -12.07 -14.55 -5.89
N ARG A 291 -11.11 -14.56 -4.96
CA ARG A 291 -11.30 -15.29 -3.70
C ARG A 291 -12.51 -14.72 -2.94
N ARG A 292 -13.30 -15.64 -2.40
CA ARG A 292 -14.49 -15.37 -1.60
C ARG A 292 -14.15 -15.56 -0.13
N VAL A 293 -14.47 -14.58 0.71
CA VAL A 293 -14.30 -14.63 2.17
C VAL A 293 -15.66 -14.88 2.79
N SER A 294 -15.76 -15.98 3.55
CA SER A 294 -16.97 -16.36 4.27
C SER A 294 -17.01 -15.76 5.68
N GLY A 295 -18.23 -15.57 6.18
CA GLY A 295 -18.50 -15.00 7.50
C GLY A 295 -18.38 -13.48 7.54
N ARG A 296 -18.82 -12.89 8.66
CA ARG A 296 -18.76 -11.46 8.92
C ARG A 296 -17.32 -10.98 8.95
N THR A 297 -16.99 -9.99 8.13
CA THR A 297 -15.62 -9.50 7.98
C THR A 297 -15.58 -7.98 8.00
N VAL A 298 -14.78 -7.40 8.89
CA VAL A 298 -14.52 -5.95 8.95
C VAL A 298 -13.48 -5.56 7.92
N HIS A 299 -13.84 -4.59 7.09
CA HIS A 299 -12.97 -4.02 6.09
C HIS A 299 -12.15 -2.86 6.64
N LEU A 300 -10.83 -3.01 6.69
CA LEU A 300 -9.91 -1.94 7.14
C LEU A 300 -9.08 -1.34 6.02
N TRP A 301 -9.03 -2.00 4.86
CA TRP A 301 -8.15 -1.57 3.79
C TRP A 301 -8.60 -0.21 3.24
N GLN A 302 -7.59 0.62 2.93
CA GLN A 302 -7.69 1.94 2.34
C GLN A 302 -6.44 2.16 1.45
N LEU A 303 -6.49 3.18 0.60
CA LEU A 303 -5.31 3.66 -0.14
C LEU A 303 -4.14 3.93 0.83
N TRP A 304 -2.92 3.53 0.44
CA TRP A 304 -1.69 3.67 1.23
C TRP A 304 -1.60 2.87 2.54
N ALA A 305 -2.46 1.85 2.75
CA ALA A 305 -2.40 0.99 3.93
C ALA A 305 -1.03 0.30 4.15
N GLU A 306 -0.17 0.24 3.13
CA GLU A 306 1.23 -0.19 3.20
C GLU A 306 2.16 0.76 3.96
N ASN A 307 1.71 1.98 4.28
CA ASN A 307 2.47 2.94 5.04
C ASN A 307 2.04 2.90 6.52
N TYR A 308 3.03 2.84 7.42
CA TYR A 308 2.81 2.80 8.88
C TYR A 308 1.87 3.90 9.39
N GLY A 309 2.03 5.14 8.93
CA GLY A 309 1.21 6.27 9.37
C GLY A 309 -0.25 6.15 8.91
N HIS A 310 -0.46 5.75 7.66
CA HIS A 310 -1.81 5.53 7.12
C HIS A 310 -2.50 4.31 7.76
N TRP A 311 -1.75 3.26 8.07
CA TRP A 311 -2.28 2.14 8.85
C TRP A 311 -2.79 2.62 10.21
N LEU A 312 -1.95 3.34 10.96
CA LEU A 312 -2.25 3.76 12.32
C LEU A 312 -3.38 4.79 12.40
N ILE A 313 -3.45 5.72 11.45
CA ILE A 313 -4.37 6.86 11.51
C ILE A 313 -5.67 6.63 10.74
N GLU A 314 -5.68 5.76 9.72
CA GLU A 314 -6.83 5.62 8.82
C GLU A 314 -7.44 4.23 8.80
N CYS A 315 -6.61 3.20 8.88
CA CYS A 315 -7.06 1.83 8.77
C CYS A 315 -7.43 1.26 10.14
N LEU A 316 -6.49 1.26 11.08
CA LEU A 316 -6.63 0.67 12.40
C LEU A 316 -7.81 1.27 13.20
N PRO A 317 -8.03 2.60 13.24
CA PRO A 317 -9.11 3.19 14.04
C PRO A 317 -10.52 2.82 13.55
N ARG A 318 -10.67 2.31 12.32
CA ARG A 318 -11.97 1.78 11.84
C ARG A 318 -12.40 0.52 12.60
N LEU A 319 -11.49 -0.19 13.27
CA LEU A 319 -11.86 -1.25 14.22
C LEU A 319 -12.55 -0.70 15.45
N HIS A 320 -12.08 0.43 15.99
CA HIS A 320 -12.73 1.09 17.11
C HIS A 320 -14.17 1.50 16.74
N VAL A 321 -14.36 2.03 15.52
CA VAL A 321 -15.71 2.33 14.98
C VAL A 321 -16.58 1.07 14.88
N ALA A 322 -16.03 -0.03 14.35
CA ALA A 322 -16.75 -1.30 14.25
C ALA A 322 -17.08 -1.91 15.63
N ALA A 323 -16.19 -1.75 16.61
CA ALA A 323 -16.38 -2.20 17.98
C ALA A 323 -17.50 -1.41 18.67
N ARG A 324 -17.48 -0.07 18.57
CA ARG A 324 -18.54 0.80 19.10
C ARG A 324 -19.90 0.54 18.45
N ALA A 325 -19.92 0.05 17.21
CA ALA A 325 -21.13 -0.39 16.54
C ALA A 325 -21.60 -1.80 16.95
N GLY A 326 -20.88 -2.51 17.84
CA GLY A 326 -21.21 -3.87 18.25
C GLY A 326 -21.03 -4.93 17.14
N LEU A 327 -20.28 -4.60 16.09
CA LEU A 327 -20.13 -5.44 14.90
C LEU A 327 -18.77 -6.14 14.80
N LEU A 328 -17.87 -5.87 15.75
CA LEU A 328 -16.54 -6.48 15.78
C LEU A 328 -16.55 -7.90 16.39
N ASP A 329 -17.48 -8.22 17.29
CA ASP A 329 -17.49 -9.53 17.95
C ASP A 329 -17.72 -10.68 16.95
N GLY A 330 -16.90 -11.73 17.06
CA GLY A 330 -16.84 -12.87 16.14
C GLY A 330 -16.44 -12.53 14.69
N ALA A 331 -16.20 -11.26 14.35
CA ALA A 331 -15.88 -10.84 12.99
C ALA A 331 -14.42 -11.12 12.63
N LYS A 332 -14.17 -11.49 11.38
CA LYS A 332 -12.83 -11.50 10.80
C LYS A 332 -12.38 -10.08 10.47
N VAL A 333 -11.08 -9.87 10.32
CA VAL A 333 -10.49 -8.58 9.93
C VAL A 333 -9.58 -8.78 8.75
N THR A 334 -9.72 -7.96 7.71
CA THR A 334 -8.85 -8.05 6.52
C THR A 334 -7.68 -7.10 6.58
N VAL A 335 -6.50 -7.60 6.22
CA VAL A 335 -5.29 -6.81 5.97
C VAL A 335 -4.64 -7.27 4.67
N HIS A 336 -3.92 -6.38 4.00
CA HIS A 336 -3.12 -6.78 2.86
C HIS A 336 -1.82 -7.46 3.29
N ALA A 337 -1.42 -8.51 2.57
CA ALA A 337 -0.17 -9.22 2.82
C ALA A 337 1.00 -8.36 2.34
N ILE A 338 1.52 -7.53 3.24
CA ILE A 338 2.67 -6.65 3.01
C ILE A 338 3.74 -7.08 4.03
N PRO A 339 4.80 -7.79 3.61
CA PRO A 339 5.77 -8.39 4.54
C PRO A 339 6.36 -7.38 5.52
N ALA A 340 6.73 -6.19 5.05
CA ALA A 340 7.30 -5.13 5.89
C ALA A 340 6.33 -4.58 6.97
N MET A 341 5.03 -4.84 6.83
CA MET A 341 3.99 -4.39 7.77
C MET A 341 3.39 -5.54 8.58
N GLU A 342 3.78 -6.79 8.33
CA GLU A 342 3.13 -7.96 8.95
C GLU A 342 3.17 -7.91 10.48
N THR A 343 4.34 -7.67 11.06
CA THR A 343 4.50 -7.54 12.52
C THR A 343 3.64 -6.40 13.08
N VAL A 344 3.65 -5.23 12.42
CA VAL A 344 2.83 -4.08 12.82
C VAL A 344 1.35 -4.44 12.79
N TYR A 345 0.87 -5.09 11.73
CA TYR A 345 -0.53 -5.53 11.66
C TYR A 345 -0.87 -6.50 12.78
N ARG A 346 -0.06 -7.55 12.98
CA ARG A 346 -0.31 -8.53 14.05
C ARG A 346 -0.35 -7.89 15.43
N ASP A 347 0.68 -7.12 15.78
CA ASP A 347 0.80 -6.54 17.12
C ASP A 347 -0.29 -5.50 17.40
N SER A 348 -0.58 -4.63 16.42
CA SER A 348 -1.60 -3.59 16.55
C SER A 348 -3.03 -4.16 16.60
N LEU A 349 -3.29 -5.25 15.87
CA LEU A 349 -4.56 -5.97 15.92
C LEU A 349 -4.72 -6.78 17.22
N ALA A 350 -3.65 -7.43 17.68
CA ALA A 350 -3.62 -8.14 18.95
C ALA A 350 -3.87 -7.18 20.13
N ALA A 351 -3.31 -5.97 20.09
CA ALA A 351 -3.59 -4.93 21.09
C ALA A 351 -5.09 -4.57 21.17
N LEU A 352 -5.85 -4.74 20.08
CA LEU A 352 -7.31 -4.56 20.04
C LEU A 352 -8.10 -5.87 20.26
N GLY A 353 -7.45 -6.96 20.66
CA GLY A 353 -8.09 -8.25 20.93
C GLY A 353 -8.44 -9.07 19.68
N ILE A 354 -7.80 -8.78 18.54
CA ILE A 354 -7.96 -9.53 17.30
C ILE A 354 -6.82 -10.55 17.19
N GLY A 355 -7.13 -11.80 17.52
CA GLY A 355 -6.21 -12.93 17.38
C GLY A 355 -5.85 -13.25 15.93
N ALA A 356 -4.74 -13.96 15.74
CA ALA A 356 -4.22 -14.33 14.42
C ALA A 356 -5.19 -15.17 13.58
N ASP A 357 -6.06 -15.94 14.24
CA ASP A 357 -7.12 -16.76 13.64
C ASP A 357 -8.24 -15.93 12.98
N ARG A 358 -8.41 -14.69 13.43
CA ARG A 358 -9.39 -13.74 12.88
C ARG A 358 -8.82 -12.87 11.76
N ILE A 359 -7.51 -12.89 11.52
CA ILE A 359 -6.86 -12.10 10.47
C ILE A 359 -6.95 -12.81 9.12
N VAL A 360 -7.54 -12.11 8.14
CA VAL A 360 -7.63 -12.55 6.75
C VAL A 360 -6.61 -11.79 5.91
N TRP A 361 -5.51 -12.47 5.60
CA TRP A 361 -4.44 -11.95 4.74
C TRP A 361 -4.89 -11.93 3.27
N LEU A 362 -4.92 -10.74 2.68
CA LEU A 362 -5.32 -10.49 1.31
C LEU A 362 -4.08 -10.27 0.43
N THR A 363 -3.83 -11.20 -0.47
CA THR A 363 -2.77 -11.16 -1.49
C THR A 363 -3.26 -10.61 -2.84
N GLN A 364 -4.57 -10.70 -3.08
CA GLN A 364 -5.26 -10.17 -4.26
C GLN A 364 -5.93 -8.84 -3.93
N ARG A 365 -6.08 -8.00 -4.94
CA ARG A 365 -6.78 -6.71 -4.85
C ARG A 365 -8.20 -6.71 -5.41
N GLU A 366 -8.80 -7.89 -5.60
CA GLU A 366 -10.21 -8.08 -5.90
C GLU A 366 -10.73 -9.25 -5.08
N VAL A 367 -11.63 -9.01 -4.12
CA VAL A 367 -12.11 -9.99 -3.13
C VAL A 367 -13.63 -9.85 -3.02
N VAL A 368 -14.34 -10.95 -2.89
CA VAL A 368 -15.79 -10.93 -2.60
C VAL A 368 -16.03 -11.40 -1.17
N PHE A 369 -16.87 -10.68 -0.43
CA PHE A 369 -17.22 -10.96 0.95
C PHE A 369 -18.67 -11.42 1.03
N ALA A 370 -18.92 -12.54 1.70
CA ALA A 370 -20.28 -12.99 1.97
C ALA A 370 -21.04 -11.98 2.84
N GLU A 371 -20.37 -11.43 3.86
CA GLU A 371 -20.86 -10.35 4.71
C GLU A 371 -19.72 -9.39 5.05
N LEU A 372 -19.77 -8.18 4.48
CA LEU A 372 -18.82 -7.10 4.70
C LEU A 372 -19.37 -6.13 5.73
N VAL A 373 -18.70 -6.02 6.87
CA VAL A 373 -18.85 -4.88 7.79
C VAL A 373 -17.96 -3.77 7.25
N TYR A 374 -18.60 -2.69 6.82
CA TYR A 374 -17.95 -1.54 6.21
C TYR A 374 -18.10 -0.31 7.13
N PRO A 375 -17.12 -0.06 8.02
CA PRO A 375 -16.95 1.24 8.63
C PRO A 375 -16.53 2.22 7.54
N THR A 376 -17.26 3.32 7.34
CA THR A 376 -16.86 4.37 6.40
C THR A 376 -15.49 4.93 6.77
N PRO A 377 -14.73 5.50 5.81
CA PRO A 377 -13.49 6.18 6.14
C PRO A 377 -13.77 7.37 7.04
N ILE A 378 -12.98 7.51 8.10
CA ILE A 378 -13.10 8.55 9.12
C ILE A 378 -12.02 9.63 8.97
N THR A 379 -11.37 9.68 7.81
CA THR A 379 -10.33 10.64 7.44
C THR A 379 -10.57 11.15 6.02
N ARG A 380 -10.24 12.43 5.79
CA ARG A 380 -10.08 13.07 4.47
C ARG A 380 -8.64 13.52 4.33
N GLN A 381 -7.91 12.85 3.46
CA GLN A 381 -6.49 13.09 3.26
C GLN A 381 -6.23 14.42 2.56
N PRO A 382 -5.18 15.16 2.95
CA PRO A 382 -4.28 14.91 4.10
C PRO A 382 -4.73 15.57 5.43
N ILE A 383 -5.75 16.43 5.38
CA ILE A 383 -5.97 17.52 6.35
C ILE A 383 -7.10 17.32 7.38
N THR A 384 -7.88 16.25 7.33
CA THR A 384 -8.98 16.07 8.30
C THR A 384 -9.05 14.63 8.80
N LYS A 385 -9.02 14.47 10.11
CA LYS A 385 -9.08 13.16 10.79
C LYS A 385 -10.19 13.21 11.85
N SER A 386 -10.90 12.12 12.05
CA SER A 386 -11.90 12.04 13.12
C SER A 386 -11.23 11.99 14.50
N PRO A 387 -11.82 12.64 15.53
CA PRO A 387 -11.43 12.43 16.93
C PRO A 387 -11.45 10.96 17.37
N LEU A 388 -12.22 10.10 16.68
CA LEU A 388 -12.22 8.64 16.90
C LEU A 388 -10.85 8.00 16.65
N VAL A 389 -9.96 8.66 15.91
CA VAL A 389 -8.55 8.24 15.78
C VAL A 389 -7.85 8.29 17.13
N ILE A 390 -8.03 9.37 17.90
CA ILE A 390 -7.43 9.53 19.23
C ILE A 390 -8.13 8.64 20.26
N ASP A 391 -9.44 8.43 20.15
CA ASP A 391 -10.14 7.49 21.01
C ASP A 391 -9.64 6.05 20.81
N SER A 392 -9.42 5.64 19.55
CA SER A 392 -8.80 4.36 19.22
C SER A 392 -7.37 4.27 19.77
N ALA A 393 -6.57 5.32 19.64
CA ALA A 393 -5.20 5.33 20.17
C ALA A 393 -5.16 5.25 21.70
N ARG A 394 -6.10 5.92 22.38
CA ARG A 394 -6.26 5.86 23.84
C ARG A 394 -6.65 4.46 24.30
N GLU A 395 -7.57 3.79 23.60
CA GLU A 395 -7.93 2.40 23.88
C GLU A 395 -6.73 1.46 23.76
N ILE A 396 -5.95 1.59 22.68
CA ILE A 396 -4.72 0.81 22.48
C ILE A 396 -3.75 1.05 23.64
N ARG A 397 -3.49 2.31 24.01
CA ARG A 397 -2.62 2.67 25.13
C ARG A 397 -3.08 2.04 26.45
N GLN A 398 -4.38 2.10 26.75
CA GLN A 398 -4.96 1.51 27.96
C GLN A 398 -4.78 -0.01 28.01
N ARG A 399 -4.95 -0.70 26.88
CA ARG A 399 -4.79 -2.16 26.79
C ARG A 399 -3.33 -2.60 26.89
N ILE A 400 -2.40 -1.81 26.35
CA ILE A 400 -0.95 -2.10 26.42
C ILE A 400 -0.40 -1.81 27.81
N GLY A 401 -0.89 -0.77 28.48
CA GLY A 401 -0.46 -0.40 29.82
C GLY A 401 0.92 0.29 29.88
N PRO A 402 1.34 0.69 31.09
CA PRO A 402 2.58 1.43 31.28
C PRO A 402 3.83 0.59 30.99
N PRO A 403 4.96 1.22 30.65
CA PRO A 403 6.23 0.53 30.49
C PRO A 403 6.72 -0.06 31.82
N PRO A 404 7.57 -1.12 31.80
CA PRO A 404 8.16 -1.69 33.01
C PRO A 404 9.11 -0.72 33.70
N GLU A 405 9.75 0.17 32.94
CA GLU A 405 10.68 1.18 33.42
C GLU A 405 10.29 2.60 32.96
N PRO A 406 10.69 3.65 33.70
CA PRO A 406 10.45 5.03 33.31
C PRO A 406 11.03 5.35 31.93
N LEU A 407 10.25 6.05 31.11
CA LEU A 407 10.63 6.50 29.78
C LEU A 407 10.92 8.00 29.77
N ALA A 408 11.75 8.42 28.82
CA ALA A 408 12.12 9.83 28.68
C ALA A 408 10.94 10.67 28.21
N GLU A 409 10.69 11.81 28.88
CA GLU A 409 9.66 12.77 28.47
C GLU A 409 10.09 13.61 27.26
N ARG A 410 11.40 13.66 26.95
CA ARG A 410 12.00 14.42 25.86
C ARG A 410 12.64 13.46 24.86
N ILE A 411 12.06 13.35 23.67
CA ILE A 411 12.53 12.41 22.65
C ILE A 411 12.84 13.09 21.32
N TYR A 412 13.93 12.66 20.69
CA TYR A 412 14.24 12.95 19.30
C TYR A 412 13.99 11.70 18.46
N VAL A 413 13.05 11.78 17.52
CA VAL A 413 12.68 10.70 16.63
C VAL A 413 13.53 10.81 15.37
N SER A 414 14.60 10.01 15.32
CA SER A 414 15.49 9.97 14.16
C SER A 414 14.79 9.30 12.97
N ARG A 415 15.02 9.87 11.78
CA ARG A 415 14.54 9.32 10.51
C ARG A 415 15.66 8.73 9.66
N ASN A 416 16.93 8.99 9.98
CA ASN A 416 18.06 8.79 9.07
C ASN A 416 18.41 7.34 8.74
N ARG A 417 17.81 6.35 9.41
CA ARG A 417 17.88 4.96 8.98
C ARG A 417 17.07 4.69 7.69
N ASN A 418 16.21 5.62 7.28
CA ASN A 418 15.56 5.59 5.97
C ASN A 418 16.48 6.14 4.86
N ALA A 419 16.36 5.56 3.66
CA ALA A 419 17.16 5.96 2.50
C ALA A 419 16.70 7.27 1.82
N ARG A 420 15.68 7.96 2.34
CA ARG A 420 15.11 9.18 1.73
C ARG A 420 14.70 10.19 2.78
N ARG A 421 14.85 11.48 2.45
CA ARG A 421 14.57 12.62 3.35
C ARG A 421 15.39 12.52 4.63
N ARG A 422 16.70 12.28 4.46
CA ARG A 422 17.66 12.26 5.56
C ARG A 422 18.00 13.69 5.95
N LEU A 423 18.15 13.90 7.25
CA LEU A 423 18.72 15.11 7.82
C LEU A 423 20.24 15.00 7.73
N VAL A 424 20.86 15.70 6.79
CA VAL A 424 22.29 15.53 6.46
C VAL A 424 23.21 15.90 7.63
N ASN A 425 22.80 16.87 8.46
CA ASN A 425 23.53 17.33 9.63
C ASN A 425 22.93 16.82 10.95
N GLU A 426 22.33 15.62 10.95
CA GLU A 426 21.68 15.06 12.15
C GLU A 426 22.61 14.92 13.35
N ALA A 427 23.90 14.62 13.14
CA ALA A 427 24.87 14.51 14.23
C ALA A 427 24.98 15.82 15.04
N GLU A 428 24.97 16.96 14.36
CA GLU A 428 25.00 18.28 15.00
C GLU A 428 23.68 18.57 15.71
N VAL A 429 22.54 18.21 15.11
CA VAL A 429 21.22 18.33 15.73
C VAL A 429 21.13 17.48 17.00
N ILE A 430 21.57 16.21 16.97
CA ILE A 430 21.59 15.34 18.14
C ILE A 430 22.45 15.92 19.26
N ALA A 431 23.61 16.52 18.94
CA ALA A 431 24.46 17.16 19.94
C ALA A 431 23.73 18.29 20.67
N VAL A 432 23.04 19.18 19.94
CA VAL A 432 22.23 20.28 20.51
C VAL A 432 21.09 19.75 21.38
N LEU A 433 20.42 18.68 20.94
CA LEU A 433 19.29 18.10 21.64
C LEU A 433 19.72 17.33 22.90
N ALA A 434 20.88 16.68 22.88
CA ALA A 434 21.44 16.00 24.04
C ALA A 434 21.75 16.97 25.19
N GLU A 435 22.23 18.19 24.89
CA GLU A 435 22.41 19.27 25.88
C GLU A 435 21.10 19.63 26.61
N ARG A 436 19.94 19.38 25.97
CA ARG A 436 18.59 19.65 26.50
C ARG A 436 17.91 18.41 27.06
N GLY A 437 18.64 17.32 27.26
CA GLY A 437 18.14 16.08 27.85
C GLY A 437 17.23 15.27 26.94
N TYR A 438 17.27 15.50 25.62
CA TYR A 438 16.54 14.66 24.67
C TYR A 438 17.23 13.31 24.50
N ARG A 439 16.40 12.27 24.44
CA ARG A 439 16.84 10.92 24.09
C ARG A 439 16.50 10.62 22.63
N THR A 440 17.49 10.25 21.83
CA THR A 440 17.25 9.75 20.47
C THR A 440 16.57 8.39 20.52
N VAL A 441 15.50 8.23 19.74
CA VAL A 441 14.74 6.98 19.57
C VAL A 441 14.63 6.62 18.09
N HIS A 442 14.55 5.31 17.84
CA HIS A 442 14.39 4.71 16.51
C HIS A 442 13.15 3.80 16.55
N PRO A 443 11.93 4.33 16.34
CA PRO A 443 10.71 3.54 16.49
C PRO A 443 10.69 2.28 15.62
N GLU A 444 11.37 2.28 14.47
CA GLU A 444 11.50 1.13 13.57
C GLU A 444 12.26 -0.06 14.17
N THR A 445 13.01 0.12 15.26
CA THR A 445 13.66 -0.98 16.00
C THR A 445 12.87 -1.44 17.20
N GLU A 446 11.75 -0.79 17.51
CA GLU A 446 10.94 -1.07 18.69
C GLU A 446 9.71 -1.88 18.29
N CYS A 447 9.29 -2.80 19.17
CA CYS A 447 8.00 -3.46 19.02
C CYS A 447 6.86 -2.44 19.15
N PHE A 448 5.69 -2.75 18.59
CA PHE A 448 4.56 -1.81 18.55
C PHE A 448 4.16 -1.32 19.96
N ALA A 449 4.10 -2.23 20.94
CA ALA A 449 3.77 -1.88 22.32
C ALA A 449 4.77 -0.89 22.93
N ARG A 450 6.06 -1.06 22.63
CA ARG A 450 7.08 -0.15 23.11
C ARG A 450 7.00 1.21 22.43
N GLN A 451 6.69 1.28 21.14
CA GLN A 451 6.42 2.55 20.46
C GLN A 451 5.26 3.30 21.11
N VAL A 452 4.16 2.61 21.42
CA VAL A 452 3.00 3.20 22.12
C VAL A 452 3.44 3.79 23.47
N GLN A 453 4.20 3.03 24.27
CA GLN A 453 4.67 3.49 25.57
C GLN A 453 5.63 4.69 25.49
N ILE A 454 6.57 4.69 24.53
CA ILE A 454 7.50 5.80 24.31
C ILE A 454 6.74 7.10 24.01
N PHE A 455 5.80 7.07 23.09
CA PHE A 455 5.06 8.27 22.71
C PHE A 455 4.02 8.66 23.76
N ALA A 456 3.45 7.71 24.51
CA ALA A 456 2.58 8.00 25.64
C ALA A 456 3.31 8.73 26.79
N ALA A 457 4.58 8.41 27.03
CA ALA A 457 5.39 9.07 28.06
C ALA A 457 5.98 10.42 27.60
N ALA A 458 6.10 10.65 26.30
CA ALA A 458 6.72 11.85 25.76
C ALA A 458 5.85 13.11 25.94
N ARG A 459 6.47 14.18 26.45
CA ARG A 459 5.90 15.53 26.52
C ARG A 459 6.47 16.45 25.47
N PHE A 460 7.71 16.20 25.04
CA PHE A 460 8.40 16.95 24.00
C PHE A 460 8.93 15.99 22.96
N VAL A 461 8.48 16.16 21.71
CA VAL A 461 8.82 15.29 20.59
C VAL A 461 9.42 16.14 19.48
N ILE A 462 10.69 15.91 19.18
CA ILE A 462 11.37 16.51 18.04
C ILE A 462 11.62 15.41 17.02
N GLY A 463 11.46 15.65 15.71
CA GLY A 463 11.80 14.61 14.75
C GLY A 463 11.66 15.00 13.29
N GLY A 464 12.32 14.22 12.43
CA GLY A 464 12.17 14.36 10.98
C GLY A 464 10.75 13.98 10.54
N MET A 465 10.08 14.85 9.77
CA MET A 465 8.70 14.64 9.35
C MET A 465 8.54 13.30 8.59
N GLY A 466 7.67 12.42 9.10
CA GLY A 466 7.48 11.10 8.51
C GLY A 466 6.63 10.15 9.36
N ALA A 467 6.39 8.96 8.82
CA ALA A 467 5.40 8.01 9.34
C ALA A 467 5.55 7.67 10.83
N ALA A 468 6.78 7.62 11.36
CA ALA A 468 7.06 7.34 12.77
C ALA A 468 6.42 8.36 13.72
N LEU A 469 6.26 9.62 13.29
CA LEU A 469 5.59 10.66 14.08
C LEU A 469 4.06 10.49 14.13
N SER A 470 3.48 9.54 13.39
CA SER A 470 2.06 9.18 13.56
C SER A 470 1.79 8.57 14.94
N ASN A 471 2.83 8.07 15.62
CA ASN A 471 2.76 7.65 17.01
C ASN A 471 2.41 8.79 17.97
N LEU A 472 2.45 10.07 17.54
CA LEU A 472 1.91 11.20 18.31
C LEU A 472 0.43 11.00 18.68
N ALA A 473 -0.33 10.18 17.95
CA ALA A 473 -1.68 9.79 18.33
C ALA A 473 -1.77 9.14 19.73
N PHE A 474 -0.69 8.52 20.21
CA PHE A 474 -0.62 7.89 21.54
C PHE A 474 -0.21 8.84 22.66
N ALA A 475 0.31 10.03 22.32
CA ALA A 475 0.77 11.01 23.29
C ALA A 475 -0.37 11.54 24.15
N GLU A 476 -0.02 12.02 25.34
CA GLU A 476 -0.98 12.69 26.21
C GLU A 476 -1.30 14.11 25.69
N PRO A 477 -2.49 14.65 26.03
CA PRO A 477 -2.83 16.03 25.73
C PRO A 477 -1.79 17.02 26.25
N GLY A 478 -1.50 18.06 25.45
CA GLY A 478 -0.46 19.05 25.75
C GLY A 478 0.95 18.69 25.27
N VAL A 479 1.12 17.58 24.55
CA VAL A 479 2.42 17.25 23.90
C VAL A 479 2.88 18.40 23.00
N ARG A 480 4.18 18.69 23.04
CA ARG A 480 4.81 19.71 22.20
C ARG A 480 5.62 19.03 21.12
N CYS A 481 5.29 19.31 19.86
CA CYS A 481 5.96 18.70 18.72
C CYS A 481 6.73 19.76 17.91
N LEU A 482 8.02 19.50 17.68
CA LEU A 482 8.86 20.24 16.74
C LEU A 482 9.23 19.32 15.58
N MET A 483 8.67 19.58 14.40
CA MET A 483 9.00 18.85 13.19
C MET A 483 10.18 19.48 12.46
N LEU A 484 11.02 18.62 11.88
CA LEU A 484 12.11 19.01 11.00
C LEU A 484 11.81 18.46 9.62
N THR A 485 11.83 19.30 8.59
CA THR A 485 11.54 18.86 7.22
C THR A 485 12.29 19.70 6.18
N ASN A 486 12.24 19.30 4.92
CA ASN A 486 12.69 20.13 3.81
C ASN A 486 11.63 21.16 3.40
N GLN A 487 12.08 22.19 2.69
CA GLN A 487 11.28 23.32 2.18
C GLN A 487 10.12 22.96 1.23
N ASP A 488 10.04 21.71 0.74
CA ASP A 488 9.03 21.27 -0.23
C ASP A 488 7.88 20.46 0.40
N MET A 489 8.02 20.09 1.68
CA MET A 489 7.05 19.29 2.40
C MET A 489 5.87 20.13 2.90
N LEU A 490 4.65 19.62 2.80
CA LEU A 490 3.46 20.32 3.30
C LEU A 490 3.21 20.01 4.78
N ASP A 491 2.79 21.04 5.53
CA ASP A 491 2.32 20.94 6.92
C ASP A 491 0.80 20.71 6.99
N ASP A 492 0.33 19.53 6.56
CA ASP A 492 -1.09 19.15 6.60
C ASP A 492 -1.37 18.02 7.60
N PHE A 493 -0.73 16.88 7.38
CA PHE A 493 -1.11 15.63 8.03
C PHE A 493 -0.89 15.70 9.55
N PHE A 494 0.27 16.19 9.97
CA PHE A 494 0.66 16.21 11.38
C PHE A 494 0.15 17.42 12.14
N LEU A 495 -0.01 18.57 11.48
CA LEU A 495 -0.67 19.74 12.05
C LEU A 495 -2.07 19.36 12.57
N ASP A 496 -2.82 18.65 11.73
CA ASP A 496 -4.15 18.16 12.05
C ASP A 496 -4.14 17.10 13.17
N LEU A 497 -3.18 16.16 13.13
CA LEU A 497 -3.03 15.13 14.17
C LEU A 497 -2.71 15.75 15.54
N ILE A 498 -1.81 16.73 15.61
CA ILE A 498 -1.47 17.44 16.85
C ILE A 498 -2.66 18.23 17.38
N GLY A 499 -3.47 18.83 16.50
CA GLY A 499 -4.73 19.46 16.87
C GLY A 499 -5.66 18.49 17.60
N LEU A 500 -5.83 17.28 17.07
CA LEU A 500 -6.65 16.22 17.70
C LEU A 500 -6.11 15.77 19.07
N VAL A 501 -4.79 15.70 19.23
CA VAL A 501 -4.15 15.38 20.51
C VAL A 501 -4.22 16.57 21.49
N ARG A 502 -4.59 17.77 21.02
CA ARG A 502 -4.56 19.03 21.79
C ARG A 502 -3.13 19.40 22.21
N GLY A 503 -2.19 19.26 21.28
CA GLY A 503 -0.79 19.62 21.46
C GLY A 503 -0.38 20.93 20.78
N THR A 504 0.91 21.23 20.83
CA THR A 504 1.54 22.37 20.14
C THR A 504 2.31 21.88 18.91
N TYR A 505 2.17 22.58 17.78
CA TYR A 505 2.84 22.26 16.52
C TYR A 505 3.81 23.37 16.12
N VAL A 506 5.10 23.03 16.04
CA VAL A 506 6.14 23.88 15.45
C VAL A 506 6.84 23.08 14.36
N CYS A 507 7.21 23.70 13.24
CA CYS A 507 7.98 23.04 12.20
C CYS A 507 9.09 23.94 11.65
N ILE A 508 10.31 23.40 11.55
CA ILE A 508 11.43 24.04 10.87
C ILE A 508 11.60 23.42 9.48
N HIS A 509 11.59 24.28 8.48
CA HIS A 509 11.87 23.97 7.09
C HIS A 509 13.32 24.28 6.76
N GLY A 510 14.07 23.21 6.46
CA GLY A 510 15.46 23.25 6.04
C GLY A 510 15.63 23.27 4.54
N SER A 511 16.84 23.61 4.09
CA SER A 511 17.19 23.63 2.68
C SER A 511 17.34 22.21 2.13
N SER A 512 16.72 21.95 0.98
CA SER A 512 16.87 20.70 0.23
C SER A 512 18.28 20.55 -0.32
N ALA A 513 18.92 19.39 -0.12
CA ALA A 513 20.24 19.06 -0.66
C ALA A 513 20.21 18.77 -2.17
N ALA A 514 19.06 18.30 -2.67
CA ALA A 514 18.78 18.05 -4.09
C ALA A 514 17.35 18.54 -4.43
N PRO A 515 17.15 19.84 -4.71
CA PRO A 515 15.82 20.45 -4.85
C PRO A 515 14.96 19.85 -5.97
N ASP A 516 15.56 19.23 -6.98
CA ASP A 516 14.88 18.54 -8.08
C ASP A 516 14.08 17.32 -7.62
N LEU A 517 14.42 16.74 -6.47
CA LEU A 517 13.68 15.65 -5.85
C LEU A 517 12.46 16.14 -5.05
N GLY A 518 12.25 17.46 -4.95
CA GLY A 518 11.18 18.10 -4.18
C GLY A 518 11.10 17.55 -2.75
N MET A 519 9.89 17.18 -2.32
CA MET A 519 9.66 16.65 -0.97
C MET A 519 10.50 15.41 -0.62
N GLN A 520 11.05 14.68 -1.60
CA GLN A 520 11.88 13.48 -1.36
C GLN A 520 13.34 13.81 -1.05
N SER A 521 13.74 15.08 -1.17
CA SER A 521 15.12 15.52 -0.96
C SER A 521 15.58 15.32 0.48
N ASP A 522 16.85 14.91 0.63
CA ASP A 522 17.59 15.07 1.87
C ASP A 522 17.73 16.56 2.19
N TYR A 523 17.95 16.94 3.45
CA TYR A 523 17.91 18.34 3.87
C TYR A 523 18.79 18.64 5.07
N ALA A 524 19.10 19.91 5.28
CA ALA A 524 19.85 20.41 6.43
C ALA A 524 19.03 21.41 7.24
N ILE A 525 19.19 21.39 8.57
CA ILE A 525 18.59 22.39 9.47
C ILE A 525 19.72 23.25 10.05
N PRO A 526 19.74 24.57 9.82
CA PRO A 526 20.73 25.45 10.46
C PRO A 526 20.67 25.35 11.98
N ILE A 527 21.82 25.18 12.63
CA ILE A 527 21.92 24.91 14.07
C ILE A 527 21.55 26.13 14.92
N ASP A 528 21.86 27.32 14.44
CA ASP A 528 21.44 28.60 15.02
C ASP A 528 19.90 28.72 15.04
N ILE A 529 19.25 28.43 13.91
CA ILE A 529 17.78 28.44 13.79
C ILE A 529 17.16 27.38 14.70
N LEU A 530 17.76 26.19 14.80
CA LEU A 530 17.31 25.16 15.73
C LEU A 530 17.38 25.67 17.17
N ARG A 531 18.54 26.18 17.62
CA ARG A 531 18.71 26.70 18.99
C ARG A 531 17.71 27.81 19.32
N GLU A 532 17.58 28.79 18.43
CA GLU A 532 16.61 29.89 18.60
C GLU A 532 15.17 29.38 18.72
N THR A 533 14.79 28.43 17.87
CA THR A 533 13.44 27.85 17.90
C THR A 533 13.20 27.07 19.20
N LEU A 534 14.19 26.31 19.66
CA LEU A 534 14.11 25.58 20.93
C LEU A 534 13.90 26.55 22.10
N ASP A 535 14.69 27.62 22.17
CA ASP A 535 14.62 28.58 23.27
C ASP A 535 13.31 29.38 23.23
N ARG A 536 12.93 29.90 22.06
CA ARG A 536 11.68 30.68 21.85
C ARG A 536 10.44 29.88 22.22
N HIS A 537 10.40 28.61 21.83
CA HIS A 537 9.26 27.74 22.06
C HIS A 537 9.50 26.80 23.25
N GLY A 538 10.47 27.04 24.12
CA GLY A 538 10.70 26.27 25.35
C GLY A 538 10.78 24.74 25.16
N PHE A 539 11.40 24.29 24.07
CA PHE A 539 11.68 22.88 23.80
C PHE A 539 12.95 22.42 24.49
#